data_AF-A0A7W0QYV7-F1
#
_entry.id   AF-A0A7W0QYV7-F1
#
_cell.length_a   1.000
_cell.length_b   1.000
_cell.length_c   1.000
_cell.angle_alpha   90.00
_cell.angle_beta   90.00
_cell.angle_gamma   90.00
#
_symmetry.space_group_name_H-M   'P 1'
#
loop_
_entity.id
_entity.type
_entity.pdbx_description
1 polymer ?
#
loop_
_entity_poly.entity_id
_entity_poly.type
_entity_poly.pdbx_seq_one_letter_code
_entity_poly.pdbx_strand_id
1 'polypeptide(L)'
;MVVAPWAELLDPAALGDAAPTDAAVELMAHLLVSRRELGAQFGRGAVLATADLGVPAPGVVAELTELIAGLPDVDLVPLSALPSATDRMIVADAPLTLTLPASAGPDLTERSARIDLTRIDVASTGSMLSDAATVEGWRTALAPLLSTGIDDTAAGSVLDRVSTEVRAVRDSVQPPDSFSVTLTGRSTELRLRIENQSEDELLRVLVRPSSSKLRFPSGDMLVMLEPAGATRVEIPVVARSNGTSRAEITLLTPNGRVIAGPVVVTAHVNAITGLGQVITGGAVLVLASWWGSHLLRRRRARRAAAGLAIDDGIVEEPFVLSPDAAEVGAGNLPDS
;
A
#
# COMPACT_ATOMS: atom_id res chain seq x y z
N MET A 1 4.17 -41.11 -14.80
CA MET A 1 4.33 -40.70 -16.19
C MET A 1 4.95 -39.31 -16.15
N VAL A 2 6.27 -39.21 -16.36
CA VAL A 2 6.92 -37.90 -16.43
C VAL A 2 6.56 -37.35 -17.81
N VAL A 3 5.61 -36.43 -17.86
CA VAL A 3 5.36 -35.67 -19.08
C VAL A 3 6.59 -34.80 -19.28
N ALA A 4 7.37 -35.11 -20.29
CA ALA A 4 8.55 -34.34 -20.57
C ALA A 4 8.12 -32.93 -21.03
N PRO A 5 8.76 -31.85 -20.55
CA PRO A 5 8.33 -30.47 -20.80
C PRO A 5 8.27 -30.09 -22.29
N TRP A 6 8.94 -30.84 -23.17
CA TRP A 6 8.90 -30.65 -24.62
C TRP A 6 7.64 -31.20 -25.31
N ALA A 7 6.76 -31.93 -24.61
CA ALA A 7 5.53 -32.47 -25.19
C ALA A 7 4.55 -31.36 -25.64
N GLU A 8 4.62 -30.17 -25.02
CA GLU A 8 3.84 -28.99 -25.43
C GLU A 8 4.33 -28.42 -26.77
N LEU A 9 5.64 -28.53 -27.08
CA LEU A 9 6.23 -28.08 -28.37
C LEU A 9 5.76 -28.93 -29.56
N LEU A 10 5.16 -30.10 -29.29
CA LEU A 10 4.62 -31.01 -30.29
C LEU A 10 3.12 -30.88 -30.45
N ASP A 11 2.43 -30.18 -29.54
CA ASP A 11 0.97 -30.05 -29.56
C ASP A 11 0.54 -28.91 -30.51
N PRO A 12 -0.20 -29.21 -31.59
CA PRO A 12 -0.67 -28.19 -32.53
C PRO A 12 -1.58 -27.14 -31.87
N ALA A 13 -2.28 -27.48 -30.79
CA ALA A 13 -3.11 -26.55 -30.05
C ALA A 13 -2.28 -25.62 -29.14
N ALA A 14 -1.12 -26.08 -28.66
CA ALA A 14 -0.25 -25.32 -27.77
C ALA A 14 0.71 -24.38 -28.51
N LEU A 15 1.07 -24.69 -29.76
CA LEU A 15 2.01 -23.91 -30.56
C LEU A 15 1.52 -22.49 -30.90
N GLY A 16 0.21 -22.24 -30.96
CA GLY A 16 -0.34 -20.90 -31.22
C GLY A 16 0.23 -20.24 -32.49
N ASP A 17 0.80 -19.03 -32.35
CA ASP A 17 1.47 -18.27 -33.43
C ASP A 17 2.99 -18.55 -33.51
N ALA A 18 3.53 -19.48 -32.71
CA ALA A 18 4.97 -19.76 -32.69
C ALA A 18 5.44 -20.36 -34.03
N ALA A 19 6.63 -19.95 -34.48
CA ALA A 19 7.22 -20.48 -35.69
C ALA A 19 7.58 -21.98 -35.49
N PRO A 20 7.15 -22.88 -36.39
CA PRO A 20 7.48 -24.30 -36.28
C PRO A 20 8.98 -24.60 -36.22
N THR A 21 9.80 -23.74 -36.83
CA THR A 21 11.26 -23.78 -36.80
C THR A 21 11.82 -23.65 -35.39
N ASP A 22 11.27 -22.72 -34.60
CA ASP A 22 11.79 -22.43 -33.26
C ASP A 22 11.50 -23.61 -32.32
N ALA A 23 10.29 -24.16 -32.40
CA ALA A 23 9.92 -25.37 -31.67
C ALA A 23 10.77 -26.59 -32.06
N ALA A 24 11.09 -26.74 -33.35
CA ALA A 24 11.96 -27.83 -33.82
C ALA A 24 13.41 -27.69 -33.33
N VAL A 25 13.96 -26.48 -33.34
CA VAL A 25 15.30 -26.19 -32.80
C VAL A 25 15.36 -26.44 -31.29
N GLU A 26 14.36 -25.97 -30.55
CA GLU A 26 14.27 -26.17 -29.11
C GLU A 26 14.14 -27.64 -28.73
N LEU A 27 13.30 -28.39 -29.45
CA LEU A 27 13.16 -29.83 -29.27
C LEU A 27 14.50 -30.56 -29.55
N MET A 28 15.18 -30.20 -30.64
CA MET A 28 16.48 -30.79 -30.98
C MET A 28 17.53 -30.50 -29.90
N ALA A 29 17.58 -29.27 -29.38
CA ALA A 29 18.48 -28.90 -28.30
C ALA A 29 18.24 -29.77 -27.05
N HIS A 30 16.97 -29.97 -26.66
CA HIS A 30 16.61 -30.84 -25.55
C HIS A 30 17.04 -32.30 -25.76
N LEU A 31 16.83 -32.84 -26.96
CA LEU A 31 17.22 -34.23 -27.28
C LEU A 31 18.75 -34.40 -27.22
N LEU A 32 19.51 -33.44 -27.74
CA LEU A 32 20.98 -33.48 -27.73
C LEU A 32 21.55 -33.35 -26.31
N VAL A 33 20.98 -32.47 -25.48
CA VAL A 33 21.34 -32.36 -24.05
C VAL A 33 21.04 -33.67 -23.34
N SER A 34 19.84 -34.23 -23.54
CA SER A 34 19.44 -35.51 -22.93
C SER A 34 20.36 -36.65 -23.35
N ARG A 35 20.74 -36.73 -24.63
CA ARG A 35 21.72 -37.73 -25.12
C ARG A 35 23.05 -37.60 -24.38
N ARG A 36 23.53 -36.37 -24.17
CA ARG A 36 24.79 -36.12 -23.46
C ARG A 36 24.72 -36.56 -22.01
N GLU A 37 23.63 -36.24 -21.31
CA GLU A 37 23.42 -36.63 -19.92
C GLU A 37 23.25 -38.15 -19.74
N LEU A 38 22.61 -38.81 -20.70
CA LEU A 38 22.35 -40.25 -20.70
C LEU A 38 23.50 -41.10 -21.27
N GLY A 39 24.62 -40.46 -21.63
CA GLY A 39 25.81 -41.09 -22.23
C GLY A 39 25.72 -41.16 -23.75
N ALA A 40 26.44 -40.24 -24.44
CA ALA A 40 26.39 -40.08 -25.89
C ALA A 40 26.94 -41.28 -26.70
N GLN A 41 27.66 -42.19 -26.04
CA GLN A 41 28.22 -43.39 -26.63
C GLN A 41 27.21 -44.51 -26.89
N PHE A 42 25.99 -44.40 -26.36
CA PHE A 42 24.95 -45.42 -26.50
C PHE A 42 23.87 -44.97 -27.49
N GLY A 43 23.36 -45.89 -28.30
CA GLY A 43 22.16 -45.69 -29.10
C GLY A 43 20.95 -45.42 -28.20
N ARG A 44 20.28 -44.27 -28.39
CA ARG A 44 19.10 -43.87 -27.62
C ARG A 44 17.95 -43.56 -28.59
N GLY A 45 16.83 -44.24 -28.43
CA GLY A 45 15.60 -43.91 -29.13
C GLY A 45 14.74 -42.94 -28.31
N ALA A 46 14.15 -41.96 -29.00
CA ALA A 46 13.09 -41.12 -28.46
C ALA A 46 11.85 -41.25 -29.33
N VAL A 47 10.66 -41.24 -28.73
CA VAL A 47 9.38 -41.23 -29.45
C VAL A 47 8.81 -39.83 -29.35
N LEU A 48 8.54 -39.22 -30.51
CA LEU A 48 7.90 -37.91 -30.59
C LEU A 48 6.39 -38.09 -30.67
N ALA A 49 5.69 -37.65 -29.63
CA ALA A 49 4.23 -37.69 -29.55
C ALA A 49 3.75 -36.52 -28.67
N THR A 50 2.49 -36.12 -28.84
CA THR A 50 1.85 -35.16 -27.92
C THR A 50 1.67 -35.79 -26.53
N ALA A 51 1.30 -34.98 -25.53
CA ALA A 51 1.17 -35.43 -24.14
C ALA A 51 0.16 -36.60 -23.95
N ASP A 52 -0.83 -36.68 -24.83
CA ASP A 52 -1.84 -37.76 -24.90
C ASP A 52 -1.45 -38.91 -25.87
N LEU A 53 -0.20 -38.94 -26.32
CA LEU A 53 0.33 -39.88 -27.33
C LEU A 53 -0.32 -39.76 -28.71
N GLY A 54 -0.87 -38.58 -29.01
CA GLY A 54 -1.40 -38.21 -30.31
C GLY A 54 -0.33 -37.81 -31.33
N VAL A 55 -0.80 -37.41 -32.51
CA VAL A 55 0.03 -37.06 -33.66
C VAL A 55 0.63 -35.66 -33.45
N PRO A 56 1.97 -35.50 -33.52
CA PRO A 56 2.61 -34.20 -33.40
C PRO A 56 2.21 -33.20 -34.49
N ALA A 57 2.38 -31.92 -34.21
CA ALA A 57 2.17 -30.84 -35.17
C ALA A 57 3.01 -31.05 -36.45
N PRO A 58 2.39 -31.12 -37.65
CA PRO A 58 3.08 -31.53 -38.87
C PRO A 58 4.16 -30.53 -39.31
N GLY A 59 3.98 -29.24 -39.03
CA GLY A 59 4.99 -28.21 -39.32
C GLY A 59 6.27 -28.43 -38.52
N VAL A 60 6.16 -28.72 -37.23
CA VAL A 60 7.33 -28.96 -36.36
C VAL A 60 8.05 -30.24 -36.79
N VAL A 61 7.31 -31.29 -37.16
CA VAL A 61 7.90 -32.54 -37.67
C VAL A 61 8.65 -32.33 -38.98
N ALA A 62 8.12 -31.50 -39.89
CA ALA A 62 8.77 -31.18 -41.16
C ALA A 62 10.11 -30.45 -40.93
N GLU A 63 10.11 -29.39 -40.11
CA GLU A 63 11.32 -28.65 -39.75
C GLU A 63 12.35 -29.53 -39.02
N LEU A 64 11.87 -30.38 -38.09
CA LEU A 64 12.73 -31.31 -37.38
C LEU A 64 13.37 -32.33 -38.33
N THR A 65 12.63 -32.80 -39.32
CA THR A 65 13.14 -33.73 -40.34
C THR A 65 14.25 -33.08 -41.16
N GLU A 66 14.10 -31.79 -41.50
CA GLU A 66 15.12 -31.02 -42.21
C GLU A 66 16.37 -30.80 -41.34
N LEU A 67 16.19 -30.45 -40.05
CA LEU A 67 17.28 -30.33 -39.08
C LEU A 67 18.05 -31.65 -38.91
N ILE A 68 17.33 -32.77 -38.79
CA ILE A 68 17.93 -34.10 -38.63
C ILE A 68 18.74 -34.50 -39.86
N ALA A 69 18.26 -34.19 -41.08
CA ALA A 69 18.99 -34.50 -42.31
C ALA A 69 20.39 -33.87 -42.37
N GLY A 70 20.63 -32.80 -41.61
CA GLY A 70 21.94 -32.15 -41.48
C GLY A 70 22.84 -32.72 -40.38
N LEU A 71 22.38 -33.67 -39.57
CA LEU A 71 23.08 -34.19 -38.40
C LEU A 71 23.47 -35.67 -38.62
N PRO A 72 24.77 -36.02 -38.65
CA PRO A 72 25.22 -37.39 -38.91
C PRO A 72 24.95 -38.38 -37.75
N ASP A 73 24.57 -37.85 -36.59
CA ASP A 73 24.45 -38.59 -35.31
C ASP A 73 22.98 -38.83 -34.89
N VAL A 74 22.02 -38.37 -35.70
CA VAL A 74 20.59 -38.45 -35.39
C VAL A 74 19.88 -39.03 -36.60
N ASP A 75 19.13 -40.12 -36.39
CA ASP A 75 18.37 -40.78 -37.45
C ASP A 75 16.89 -40.85 -37.09
N LEU A 76 16.04 -40.62 -38.09
CA LEU A 76 14.62 -40.94 -38.00
C LEU A 76 14.40 -42.40 -38.39
N VAL A 77 13.93 -43.20 -37.43
CA VAL A 77 13.64 -44.63 -37.64
C VAL A 77 12.16 -44.91 -37.43
N PRO A 78 11.58 -45.90 -38.14
CA PRO A 78 10.22 -46.34 -37.85
C PRO A 78 10.12 -46.86 -36.42
N LEU A 79 8.96 -46.68 -35.78
CA LEU A 79 8.75 -47.09 -34.38
C LEU A 79 9.07 -48.58 -34.14
N SER A 80 8.84 -49.43 -35.14
CA SER A 80 9.17 -50.86 -35.09
C SER A 80 10.67 -51.16 -35.01
N ALA A 81 11.53 -50.24 -35.46
CA ALA A 81 12.98 -50.38 -35.41
C ALA A 81 13.60 -49.79 -34.13
N LEU A 82 12.83 -49.00 -33.37
CA LEU A 82 13.29 -48.33 -32.15
C LEU A 82 13.85 -49.30 -31.08
N PRO A 83 13.25 -50.49 -30.84
CA PRO A 83 13.82 -51.47 -29.91
C PRO A 83 15.18 -52.02 -30.34
N SER A 84 15.47 -52.01 -31.65
CA SER A 84 16.74 -52.50 -32.21
C SER A 84 17.79 -51.39 -32.32
N ALA A 85 17.37 -50.13 -32.44
CA ALA A 85 18.25 -48.96 -32.50
C ALA A 85 18.66 -48.44 -31.11
N THR A 86 17.93 -48.83 -30.06
CA THR A 86 18.24 -48.44 -28.68
C THR A 86 19.14 -49.48 -28.04
N ASP A 87 20.37 -49.08 -27.66
CA ASP A 87 21.26 -49.96 -26.92
C ASP A 87 20.65 -50.33 -25.57
N ARG A 88 20.74 -51.62 -25.24
CA ARG A 88 20.52 -52.06 -23.87
C ARG A 88 21.58 -51.42 -22.98
N MET A 89 21.13 -50.68 -21.97
CA MET A 89 22.05 -50.19 -20.96
C MET A 89 22.63 -51.40 -20.22
N ILE A 90 23.94 -51.62 -20.33
CA ILE A 90 24.66 -52.69 -19.62
C ILE A 90 25.48 -52.01 -18.51
N VAL A 91 25.29 -52.45 -17.27
CA VAL A 91 26.07 -52.00 -16.11
C VAL A 91 26.72 -53.24 -15.49
N ALA A 92 28.05 -53.26 -15.43
CA ALA A 92 28.84 -54.40 -14.94
C ALA A 92 28.44 -55.75 -15.59
N ASP A 93 28.44 -55.82 -16.92
CA ASP A 93 28.10 -56.99 -17.74
C ASP A 93 26.68 -57.55 -17.58
N ALA A 94 25.77 -56.81 -16.92
CA ALA A 94 24.37 -57.15 -16.81
C ALA A 94 23.46 -56.08 -17.47
N PRO A 95 22.37 -56.48 -18.17
CA PRO A 95 21.39 -55.52 -18.66
C PRO A 95 20.72 -54.80 -17.48
N LEU A 96 20.87 -53.48 -17.42
CA LEU A 96 20.23 -52.63 -16.44
C LEU A 96 18.73 -52.59 -16.73
N THR A 97 17.99 -53.36 -15.94
CA THR A 97 16.54 -53.31 -15.90
C THR A 97 16.15 -52.26 -14.86
N LEU A 98 15.59 -51.13 -15.31
CA LEU A 98 15.07 -50.10 -14.42
C LEU A 98 13.75 -50.58 -13.84
N THR A 99 13.80 -51.20 -12.66
CA THR A 99 12.61 -51.45 -11.85
C THR A 99 12.24 -50.17 -11.11
N LEU A 100 11.02 -49.69 -11.33
CA LEU A 100 10.46 -48.62 -10.51
C LEU A 100 10.40 -49.09 -9.06
N PRO A 101 10.79 -48.24 -8.08
CA PRO A 101 10.64 -48.60 -6.68
C PRO A 101 9.16 -48.83 -6.35
N ALA A 102 8.89 -49.76 -5.43
CA ALA A 102 7.53 -50.09 -5.01
C ALA A 102 6.79 -48.90 -4.36
N SER A 103 7.53 -47.88 -3.91
CA SER A 103 7.02 -46.61 -3.40
C SER A 103 7.64 -45.43 -4.14
N ALA A 104 6.84 -44.40 -4.41
CA ALA A 104 7.25 -43.16 -5.06
C ALA A 104 8.05 -42.27 -4.08
N GLY A 105 9.29 -42.64 -3.78
CA GLY A 105 10.22 -41.80 -2.99
C GLY A 105 9.80 -41.54 -1.53
N PRO A 106 10.46 -40.59 -0.86
CA PRO A 106 10.08 -40.14 0.49
C PRO A 106 8.76 -39.37 0.47
N ASP A 107 8.03 -39.36 1.60
CA ASP A 107 6.83 -38.54 1.77
C ASP A 107 7.19 -37.05 1.77
N LEU A 108 6.60 -36.29 0.84
CA LEU A 108 6.85 -34.86 0.67
C LEU A 108 5.78 -33.97 1.30
N THR A 109 4.82 -34.53 2.03
CA THR A 109 3.66 -33.78 2.56
C THR A 109 4.09 -32.58 3.40
N GLU A 110 4.97 -32.78 4.39
CA GLU A 110 5.47 -31.68 5.24
C GLU A 110 6.27 -30.65 4.44
N ARG A 111 7.14 -31.12 3.54
CA ARG A 111 8.00 -30.27 2.71
C ARG A 111 7.17 -29.39 1.78
N SER A 112 6.16 -29.96 1.12
CA SER A 112 5.26 -29.23 0.22
C SER A 112 4.50 -28.12 0.95
N ALA A 113 3.96 -28.42 2.13
CA ALA A 113 3.30 -27.41 2.97
C ALA A 113 4.24 -26.27 3.35
N ARG A 114 5.49 -26.57 3.70
CA ARG A 114 6.50 -25.55 4.03
C ARG A 114 6.91 -24.71 2.81
N ILE A 115 7.03 -25.32 1.63
CA ILE A 115 7.30 -24.61 0.38
C ILE A 115 6.15 -23.64 0.06
N ASP A 116 4.91 -24.08 0.19
CA ASP A 116 3.74 -23.25 -0.11
C ASP A 116 3.61 -22.06 0.85
N LEU A 117 3.83 -22.28 2.14
CA LEU A 117 3.92 -21.18 3.11
C LEU A 117 5.04 -20.19 2.75
N THR A 118 6.22 -20.69 2.37
CA THR A 118 7.35 -19.85 1.97
C THR A 118 7.05 -19.07 0.69
N ARG A 119 6.34 -19.66 -0.27
CA ARG A 119 5.88 -18.98 -1.50
C ARG A 119 4.90 -17.86 -1.19
N ILE A 120 3.97 -18.06 -0.26
CA ILE A 120 3.06 -17.00 0.20
C ILE A 120 3.84 -15.85 0.85
N ASP A 121 4.85 -16.18 1.66
CA ASP A 121 5.76 -15.23 2.27
C ASP A 121 6.55 -14.41 1.23
N VAL A 122 7.14 -15.09 0.25
CA VAL A 122 7.84 -14.49 -0.90
C VAL A 122 6.91 -13.59 -1.71
N ALA A 123 5.70 -14.04 -2.05
CA ALA A 123 4.75 -13.25 -2.82
C ALA A 123 4.31 -11.99 -2.06
N SER A 124 4.09 -12.11 -0.75
CA SER A 124 3.72 -10.99 0.10
C SER A 124 4.85 -9.97 0.22
N THR A 125 6.07 -10.40 0.56
CA THR A 125 7.22 -9.49 0.70
C THR A 125 7.66 -8.93 -0.65
N GLY A 126 7.65 -9.75 -1.70
CA GLY A 126 7.97 -9.33 -3.06
C GLY A 126 7.06 -8.23 -3.58
N SER A 127 5.83 -8.10 -3.08
CA SER A 127 4.98 -6.95 -3.42
C SER A 127 5.50 -5.61 -2.87
N MET A 128 6.33 -5.64 -1.82
CA MET A 128 7.00 -4.45 -1.29
C MET A 128 8.18 -4.03 -2.18
N LEU A 129 8.93 -4.99 -2.69
CA LEU A 129 10.13 -4.73 -3.49
C LEU A 129 9.77 -4.12 -4.83
N SER A 130 10.66 -3.24 -5.31
CA SER A 130 10.56 -2.66 -6.65
C SER A 130 11.39 -3.46 -7.66
N ASP A 131 12.46 -4.12 -7.20
CA ASP A 131 13.27 -5.03 -8.00
C ASP A 131 12.59 -6.40 -8.16
N ALA A 132 12.43 -6.82 -9.42
CA ALA A 132 11.88 -8.12 -9.78
C ALA A 132 12.94 -9.25 -9.69
N ALA A 133 14.23 -8.93 -9.83
CA ALA A 133 15.29 -9.93 -9.87
C ALA A 133 15.44 -10.67 -8.53
N THR A 134 15.35 -9.95 -7.42
CA THR A 134 15.35 -10.52 -6.07
C THR A 134 14.21 -11.54 -5.87
N VAL A 135 12.99 -11.16 -6.27
CA VAL A 135 11.81 -12.04 -6.17
C VAL A 135 11.97 -13.28 -7.04
N GLU A 136 12.53 -13.13 -8.24
CA GLU A 136 12.77 -14.25 -9.15
C GLU A 136 13.88 -15.19 -8.66
N GLY A 137 14.90 -14.64 -8.00
CA GLY A 137 15.94 -15.42 -7.31
C GLY A 137 15.35 -16.34 -6.23
N TRP A 138 14.43 -15.84 -5.40
CA TRP A 138 13.73 -16.66 -4.42
C TRP A 138 12.87 -17.74 -5.05
N ARG A 139 12.13 -17.42 -6.12
CA ARG A 139 11.29 -18.40 -6.84
C ARG A 139 12.14 -19.51 -7.47
N THR A 140 13.23 -19.14 -8.12
CA THR A 140 14.20 -20.05 -8.73
C THR A 140 14.79 -21.00 -7.67
N ALA A 141 15.13 -20.48 -6.49
CA ALA A 141 15.66 -21.30 -5.39
C ALA A 141 14.62 -22.31 -4.84
N LEU A 142 13.33 -21.97 -4.85
CA LEU A 142 12.26 -22.85 -4.34
C LEU A 142 11.79 -23.89 -5.37
N ALA A 143 11.97 -23.63 -6.67
CA ALA A 143 11.48 -24.48 -7.75
C ALA A 143 11.92 -25.97 -7.66
N PRO A 144 13.19 -26.31 -7.40
CA PRO A 144 13.63 -27.71 -7.41
C PRO A 144 13.24 -28.49 -6.14
N LEU A 145 12.74 -27.83 -5.09
CA LEU A 145 12.58 -28.45 -3.76
C LEU A 145 11.53 -29.56 -3.68
N LEU A 146 10.62 -29.63 -4.67
CA LEU A 146 9.65 -30.73 -4.81
C LEU A 146 10.26 -31.99 -5.43
N SER A 147 11.53 -31.96 -5.83
CA SER A 147 12.23 -33.13 -6.36
C SER A 147 12.51 -34.16 -5.26
N THR A 148 12.21 -35.42 -5.54
CA THR A 148 12.60 -36.57 -4.69
C THR A 148 14.10 -36.85 -4.74
N GLY A 149 14.84 -36.21 -5.66
CA GLY A 149 16.31 -36.25 -5.72
C GLY A 149 17.00 -35.33 -4.71
N ILE A 150 16.25 -34.48 -3.99
CA ILE A 150 16.77 -33.60 -2.94
C ILE A 150 16.37 -34.14 -1.57
N ASP A 151 17.34 -34.34 -0.69
CA ASP A 151 17.09 -34.75 0.69
C ASP A 151 16.46 -33.62 1.54
N ASP A 152 15.81 -33.97 2.65
CA ASP A 152 15.10 -33.00 3.50
C ASP A 152 16.01 -31.97 4.16
N THR A 153 17.29 -32.31 4.39
CA THR A 153 18.25 -31.41 5.03
C THR A 153 18.66 -30.31 4.05
N ALA A 154 18.97 -30.69 2.81
CA ALA A 154 19.27 -29.78 1.73
C ALA A 154 18.06 -28.87 1.44
N ALA A 155 16.86 -29.44 1.32
CA ALA A 155 15.64 -28.66 1.11
C ALA A 155 15.36 -27.69 2.27
N GLY A 156 15.54 -28.15 3.50
CA GLY A 156 15.41 -27.32 4.71
C GLY A 156 16.34 -26.12 4.70
N SER A 157 17.62 -26.32 4.35
CA SER A 157 18.61 -25.23 4.30
C SER A 157 18.23 -24.12 3.32
N VAL A 158 17.67 -24.48 2.15
CA VAL A 158 17.20 -23.52 1.14
C VAL A 158 15.98 -22.76 1.64
N LEU A 159 15.01 -23.46 2.25
CA LEU A 159 13.82 -22.85 2.82
C LEU A 159 14.17 -21.86 3.93
N ASP A 160 15.10 -22.22 4.82
CA ASP A 160 15.52 -21.37 5.92
C ASP A 160 16.23 -20.11 5.43
N ARG A 161 17.13 -20.25 4.45
CA ARG A 161 17.79 -19.12 3.82
C ARG A 161 16.79 -18.15 3.19
N VAL A 162 15.89 -18.64 2.32
CA VAL A 162 14.86 -17.80 1.68
C VAL A 162 13.96 -17.16 2.73
N SER A 163 13.53 -17.90 3.76
CA SER A 163 12.69 -17.33 4.83
C SER A 163 13.41 -16.23 5.62
N THR A 164 14.72 -16.34 5.79
CA THR A 164 15.56 -15.36 6.50
C THR A 164 15.70 -14.08 5.67
N GLU A 165 15.99 -14.20 4.38
CA GLU A 165 16.07 -13.07 3.46
C GLU A 165 14.72 -12.33 3.37
N VAL A 166 13.62 -13.09 3.20
CA VAL A 166 12.25 -12.54 3.16
C VAL A 166 11.88 -11.81 4.46
N ARG A 167 12.31 -12.32 5.62
CA ARG A 167 12.08 -11.68 6.91
C ARG A 167 12.93 -10.42 7.07
N ALA A 168 14.19 -10.45 6.67
CA ALA A 168 15.08 -9.29 6.74
C ALA A 168 14.51 -8.08 5.97
N VAL A 169 13.90 -8.30 4.81
CA VAL A 169 13.22 -7.24 4.04
C VAL A 169 11.99 -6.68 4.77
N ARG A 170 11.25 -7.50 5.52
CA ARG A 170 10.12 -6.98 6.33
C ARG A 170 10.62 -6.21 7.54
N ASP A 171 11.63 -6.73 8.21
CA ASP A 171 12.19 -6.16 9.44
C ASP A 171 13.00 -4.87 9.19
N SER A 172 13.38 -4.59 7.93
CA SER A 172 14.01 -3.32 7.57
C SER A 172 13.04 -2.14 7.59
N VAL A 173 11.72 -2.39 7.54
CA VAL A 173 10.69 -1.36 7.68
C VAL A 173 10.43 -1.11 9.16
N GLN A 174 10.91 0.01 9.67
CA GLN A 174 10.67 0.40 11.06
C GLN A 174 9.36 1.19 11.18
N PRO A 175 8.43 0.75 12.06
CA PRO A 175 7.21 1.48 12.31
C PRO A 175 7.50 2.81 13.02
N PRO A 176 6.57 3.79 12.94
CA PRO A 176 6.71 5.04 13.69
C PRO A 176 6.71 4.79 15.20
N ASP A 177 7.39 5.65 15.97
CA ASP A 177 7.26 5.67 17.42
C ASP A 177 5.84 6.06 17.84
N SER A 178 5.40 5.65 19.04
CA SER A 178 4.17 6.16 19.64
C SER A 178 4.32 7.64 20.01
N PHE A 179 3.40 8.49 19.56
CA PHE A 179 3.41 9.92 19.88
C PHE A 179 2.02 10.47 20.17
N SER A 180 1.98 11.67 20.75
CA SER A 180 0.73 12.38 21.04
C SER A 180 0.64 13.69 20.26
N VAL A 181 -0.54 13.99 19.74
CA VAL A 181 -0.83 15.22 18.97
C VAL A 181 -2.05 15.91 19.56
N THR A 182 -2.01 17.23 19.62
CA THR A 182 -3.21 18.03 19.91
C THR A 182 -3.82 18.50 18.61
N LEU A 183 -5.07 18.11 18.37
CA LEU A 183 -5.87 18.55 17.22
C LEU A 183 -6.52 19.87 17.59
N THR A 184 -6.07 20.95 16.95
CA THR A 184 -6.55 22.33 17.17
C THR A 184 -7.87 22.62 16.45
N GLY A 185 -8.36 21.69 15.64
CA GLY A 185 -9.62 21.79 14.91
C GLY A 185 -10.25 20.42 14.64
N ARG A 186 -11.34 20.41 13.85
CA ARG A 186 -12.04 19.16 13.49
C ARG A 186 -11.32 18.35 12.42
N SER A 187 -10.43 18.99 11.65
CA SER A 187 -9.62 18.38 10.59
C SER A 187 -8.16 18.74 10.81
N THR A 188 -7.26 17.78 10.67
CA THR A 188 -5.80 17.95 10.84
C THR A 188 -5.08 16.83 10.09
N GLU A 189 -3.80 17.02 9.78
CA GLU A 189 -2.95 16.00 9.19
C GLU A 189 -2.06 15.39 10.27
N LEU A 190 -2.11 14.07 10.43
CA LEU A 190 -1.15 13.33 11.25
C LEU A 190 0.11 13.08 10.42
N ARG A 191 1.25 13.52 10.93
CA ARG A 191 2.56 13.30 10.30
C ARG A 191 3.20 12.06 10.93
N LEU A 192 3.29 10.99 10.16
CA LEU A 192 4.03 9.79 10.53
C LEU A 192 5.42 9.82 9.91
N ARG A 193 6.39 9.25 10.63
CA ARG A 193 7.74 8.99 10.12
C ARG A 193 7.92 7.48 10.08
N ILE A 194 8.11 6.93 8.89
CA ILE A 194 8.36 5.50 8.67
C ILE A 194 9.77 5.38 8.12
N GLU A 195 10.58 4.47 8.67
CA GLU A 195 11.96 4.31 8.24
C GLU A 195 12.15 3.02 7.45
N ASN A 196 13.03 3.08 6.45
CA ASN A 196 13.49 1.94 5.69
C ASN A 196 15.00 1.83 5.89
N GLN A 197 15.42 0.77 6.56
CA GLN A 197 16.81 0.49 6.89
C GLN A 197 17.53 -0.33 5.81
N SER A 198 16.85 -0.68 4.72
CA SER A 198 17.52 -1.28 3.57
C SER A 198 18.45 -0.26 2.91
N GLU A 199 19.67 -0.68 2.55
CA GLU A 199 20.70 0.24 2.04
C GLU A 199 20.37 0.80 0.66
N ASP A 200 19.87 -0.04 -0.26
CA ASP A 200 19.65 0.32 -1.66
C ASP A 200 18.23 -0.01 -2.16
N GLU A 201 17.38 -0.63 -1.33
CA GLU A 201 16.07 -1.12 -1.74
C GLU A 201 14.95 -0.11 -1.48
N LEU A 202 14.22 0.24 -2.53
CA LEU A 202 13.00 1.04 -2.46
C LEU A 202 11.80 0.14 -2.10
N LEU A 203 11.13 0.42 -0.96
CA LEU A 203 10.07 -0.44 -0.43
C LEU A 203 8.68 0.21 -0.50
N ARG A 204 7.71 -0.55 -1.00
CA ARG A 204 6.28 -0.21 -1.04
C ARG A 204 5.58 -0.77 0.19
N VAL A 205 4.89 0.10 0.92
CA VAL A 205 4.18 -0.27 2.15
C VAL A 205 2.78 0.32 2.13
N LEU A 206 1.80 -0.45 2.57
CA LEU A 206 0.43 0.00 2.73
C LEU A 206 0.20 0.42 4.20
N VAL A 207 -0.10 1.69 4.40
CA VAL A 207 -0.41 2.27 5.71
C VAL A 207 -1.91 2.21 5.94
N ARG A 208 -2.34 1.45 6.95
CA ARG A 208 -3.74 1.31 7.35
C ARG A 208 -3.99 2.01 8.69
N PRO A 209 -4.57 3.21 8.69
CA PRO A 209 -4.99 3.88 9.91
C PRO A 209 -6.38 3.41 10.35
N SER A 210 -6.58 3.22 11.66
CA SER A 210 -7.88 2.89 12.23
C SER A 210 -8.13 3.58 13.57
N SER A 211 -9.39 3.90 13.86
CA SER A 211 -9.81 4.53 15.12
C SER A 211 -11.33 4.44 15.28
N SER A 212 -11.80 4.34 16.53
CA SER A 212 -13.23 4.43 16.86
C SER A 212 -13.77 5.87 16.86
N LYS A 213 -12.90 6.87 17.12
CA LYS A 213 -13.28 8.28 17.31
C LYS A 213 -12.74 9.23 16.24
N LEU A 214 -11.85 8.76 15.36
CA LEU A 214 -11.35 9.50 14.21
C LEU A 214 -11.83 8.85 12.92
N ARG A 215 -12.05 9.68 11.89
CA ARG A 215 -12.29 9.24 10.52
C ARG A 215 -11.07 9.57 9.67
N PHE A 216 -10.67 8.66 8.80
CA PHE A 216 -9.57 8.81 7.85
C PHE A 216 -10.14 8.89 6.43
N PRO A 217 -10.26 10.10 5.83
CA PRO A 217 -10.89 10.26 4.52
C PRO A 217 -10.17 9.50 3.39
N SER A 218 -8.84 9.40 3.48
CA SER A 218 -8.01 8.73 2.47
C SER A 218 -8.05 7.20 2.55
N GLY A 219 -8.55 6.62 3.64
CA GLY A 219 -8.50 5.17 3.86
C GLY A 219 -7.07 4.64 3.94
N ASP A 220 -6.83 3.48 3.32
CA ASP A 220 -5.50 2.87 3.24
C ASP A 220 -4.63 3.61 2.21
N MET A 221 -3.37 3.87 2.55
CA MET A 221 -2.45 4.66 1.73
C MET A 221 -1.25 3.83 1.32
N LEU A 222 -1.01 3.69 0.01
CA LEU A 222 0.21 3.09 -0.51
C LEU A 222 1.34 4.12 -0.50
N VAL A 223 2.44 3.82 0.18
CA VAL A 223 3.57 4.71 0.40
C VAL A 223 4.85 4.07 -0.13
N MET A 224 5.68 4.90 -0.74
CA MET A 224 7.03 4.54 -1.18
C MET A 224 8.04 4.99 -0.13
N LEU A 225 8.85 4.06 0.36
CA LEU A 225 9.90 4.31 1.34
C LEU A 225 11.25 4.34 0.63
N GLU A 226 11.91 5.50 0.71
CA GLU A 226 13.27 5.68 0.20
C GLU A 226 14.27 4.81 0.97
N PRO A 227 15.30 4.26 0.31
CA PRO A 227 16.34 3.47 0.96
C PRO A 227 17.15 4.32 1.95
N ALA A 228 17.71 3.65 2.97
CA ALA A 228 18.56 4.23 4.01
C ALA A 228 18.00 5.52 4.64
N GLY A 229 16.68 5.60 4.81
CA GLY A 229 16.00 6.87 5.01
C GLY A 229 14.69 6.78 5.74
N ALA A 230 14.15 7.96 6.07
CA ALA A 230 12.86 8.11 6.72
C ALA A 230 11.90 8.90 5.83
N THR A 231 10.74 8.31 5.58
CA THR A 231 9.68 8.90 4.77
C THR A 231 8.61 9.50 5.66
N ARG A 232 8.22 10.75 5.36
CA ARG A 232 7.13 11.43 6.06
C ARG A 232 5.82 11.15 5.34
N VAL A 233 4.85 10.58 6.06
CA VAL A 233 3.51 10.28 5.56
C VAL A 233 2.51 11.20 6.24
N GLU A 234 1.73 11.92 5.45
CA GLU A 234 0.69 12.83 5.95
C GLU A 234 -0.68 12.18 5.81
N ILE A 235 -1.29 11.84 6.94
CA ILE A 235 -2.59 11.17 6.99
C ILE A 235 -3.65 12.20 7.40
N PRO A 236 -4.61 12.55 6.51
CA PRO A 236 -5.70 13.43 6.89
C PRO A 236 -6.63 12.74 7.89
N VAL A 237 -6.94 13.43 8.99
CA VAL A 237 -7.82 12.94 10.05
C VAL A 237 -8.93 13.92 10.36
N VAL A 238 -10.12 13.38 10.62
CA VAL A 238 -11.29 14.15 11.03
C VAL A 238 -11.80 13.61 12.36
N ALA A 239 -11.86 14.48 13.37
CA ALA A 239 -12.39 14.12 14.68
C ALA A 239 -13.92 13.96 14.64
N ARG A 240 -14.41 12.82 15.17
CA ARG A 240 -15.86 12.57 15.33
C ARG A 240 -16.41 13.16 16.63
N SER A 241 -15.59 13.21 17.69
CA SER A 241 -15.95 13.69 19.02
C SER A 241 -14.79 14.44 19.68
N ASN A 242 -15.11 15.27 20.68
CA ASN A 242 -14.12 15.93 21.52
C ASN A 242 -13.44 14.96 22.50
N GLY A 243 -12.31 15.38 23.07
CA GLY A 243 -11.54 14.60 24.05
C GLY A 243 -10.44 13.74 23.42
N THR A 244 -9.95 12.76 24.19
CA THR A 244 -8.84 11.91 23.77
C THR A 244 -9.32 10.76 22.88
N SER A 245 -8.62 10.59 21.76
CA SER A 245 -8.85 9.54 20.76
C SER A 245 -7.56 8.77 20.51
N ARG A 246 -7.66 7.44 20.38
CA ARG A 246 -6.53 6.58 19.98
C ARG A 246 -6.67 6.23 18.50
N ALA A 247 -5.61 6.42 17.73
CA ALA A 247 -5.46 5.92 16.37
C ALA A 247 -4.45 4.78 16.38
N GLU A 248 -4.77 3.70 15.69
CA GLU A 248 -3.89 2.56 15.48
C GLU A 248 -3.40 2.60 14.04
N ILE A 249 -2.08 2.61 13.86
CA ILE A 249 -1.44 2.58 12.55
C ILE A 249 -0.84 1.20 12.34
N THR A 250 -1.34 0.46 11.36
CA THR A 250 -0.78 -0.84 10.95
C THR A 250 -0.04 -0.69 9.63
N LEU A 251 1.17 -1.25 9.55
CA LEU A 251 1.93 -1.34 8.31
C LEU A 251 1.71 -2.71 7.68
N LEU A 252 1.29 -2.71 6.42
CA LEU A 252 0.95 -3.90 5.65
C LEU A 252 1.81 -3.95 4.38
N THR A 253 2.07 -5.15 3.88
CA THR A 253 2.51 -5.33 2.50
C THR A 253 1.40 -4.87 1.55
N PRO A 254 1.71 -4.48 0.30
CA PRO A 254 0.68 -4.18 -0.69
C PRO A 254 -0.35 -5.31 -0.89
N ASN A 255 0.06 -6.57 -0.68
CA ASN A 255 -0.83 -7.73 -0.68
C ASN A 255 -1.63 -7.93 0.63
N GLY A 256 -1.54 -7.01 1.59
CA GLY A 256 -2.38 -6.97 2.79
C GLY A 256 -1.87 -7.75 4.00
N ARG A 257 -0.62 -8.24 3.97
CA ARG A 257 -0.04 -8.96 5.11
C ARG A 257 0.62 -8.00 6.09
N VAL A 258 0.47 -8.23 7.39
CA VAL A 258 1.08 -7.37 8.41
C VAL A 258 2.60 -7.46 8.36
N ILE A 259 3.25 -6.30 8.30
CA ILE A 259 4.70 -6.12 8.45
C ILE A 259 5.00 -5.82 9.92
N ALA A 260 4.37 -4.76 10.46
CA ALA A 260 4.55 -4.32 11.83
C ALA A 260 3.21 -3.96 12.49
N GLY A 261 3.06 -4.38 13.75
CA GLY A 261 1.84 -4.29 14.55
C GLY A 261 1.51 -2.88 15.05
N PRO A 262 0.26 -2.64 15.51
CA PRO A 262 -0.34 -1.31 15.52
C PRO A 262 0.36 -0.34 16.47
N VAL A 263 0.90 0.73 15.90
CA VAL A 263 1.43 1.86 16.68
C VAL A 263 0.26 2.72 17.14
N VAL A 264 0.19 2.97 18.45
CA VAL A 264 -0.85 3.82 19.04
C VAL A 264 -0.43 5.27 18.99
N VAL A 265 -1.20 6.09 18.26
CA VAL A 265 -1.09 7.54 18.25
C VAL A 265 -2.24 8.14 19.06
N THR A 266 -1.91 8.95 20.07
CA THR A 266 -2.93 9.56 20.94
C THR A 266 -3.23 10.99 20.50
N ALA A 267 -4.46 11.26 20.08
CA ALA A 267 -4.92 12.57 19.65
C ALA A 267 -5.79 13.23 20.73
N HIS A 268 -5.47 14.46 21.14
CA HIS A 268 -6.28 15.28 22.04
C HIS A 268 -7.09 16.29 21.22
N VAL A 269 -8.42 16.26 21.32
CA VAL A 269 -9.31 17.14 20.55
C VAL A 269 -9.90 18.22 21.45
N ASN A 270 -9.52 19.48 21.19
CA ASN A 270 -10.05 20.66 21.86
C ASN A 270 -10.89 21.47 20.87
N ALA A 271 -12.07 20.98 20.46
CA ALA A 271 -12.99 21.82 19.71
C ALA A 271 -13.75 22.73 20.69
N ILE A 272 -13.51 24.04 20.60
CA ILE A 272 -14.33 25.06 21.24
C ILE A 272 -15.76 24.85 20.72
N THR A 273 -16.65 24.41 21.60
CA THR A 273 -18.04 24.18 21.25
C THR A 273 -18.66 25.52 20.83
N GLY A 274 -19.39 25.54 19.71
CA GLY A 274 -20.10 26.72 19.19
C GLY A 274 -21.10 27.36 20.17
N LEU A 275 -21.29 26.77 21.36
CA LEU A 275 -21.99 27.34 22.49
C LEU A 275 -21.43 28.70 22.91
N GLY A 276 -20.11 28.91 22.79
CA GLY A 276 -19.49 30.20 23.05
C GLY A 276 -20.07 31.30 22.16
N GLN A 277 -20.28 31.03 20.86
CA GLN A 277 -20.86 32.00 19.92
C GLN A 277 -22.32 32.31 20.24
N VAL A 278 -23.10 31.32 20.69
CA VAL A 278 -24.50 31.53 21.10
C VAL A 278 -24.57 32.40 22.35
N ILE A 279 -23.69 32.16 23.34
CA ILE A 279 -23.63 32.94 24.57
C ILE A 279 -23.16 34.36 24.29
N THR A 280 -22.09 34.54 23.49
CA THR A 280 -21.60 35.87 23.13
C THR A 280 -22.63 36.62 22.29
N GLY A 281 -23.27 35.96 21.32
CA GLY A 281 -24.36 36.55 20.53
C GLY A 281 -25.55 36.96 21.38
N GLY A 282 -25.96 36.11 22.33
CA GLY A 282 -27.00 36.42 23.31
C GLY A 282 -26.62 37.61 24.21
N ALA A 283 -25.38 37.65 24.72
CA ALA A 283 -24.88 38.75 25.53
C ALA A 283 -24.85 40.07 24.75
N VAL A 284 -24.41 40.04 23.48
CA VAL A 284 -24.42 41.22 22.59
C VAL A 284 -25.85 41.71 22.35
N LEU A 285 -26.82 40.81 22.12
CA LEU A 285 -28.23 41.17 21.96
C LEU A 285 -28.82 41.81 23.22
N VAL A 286 -28.53 41.23 24.40
CA VAL A 286 -28.96 41.79 25.69
C VAL A 286 -28.35 43.18 25.89
N LEU A 287 -27.06 43.33 25.62
CA LEU A 287 -26.35 44.60 25.74
C LEU A 287 -26.93 45.66 24.79
N ALA A 288 -27.18 45.30 23.53
CA ALA A 288 -27.80 46.19 22.54
C ALA A 288 -29.22 46.61 22.94
N SER A 289 -30.02 45.64 23.43
CA SER A 289 -31.39 45.90 23.91
C SER A 289 -31.40 46.82 25.13
N TRP A 290 -30.50 46.59 26.08
CA TRP A 290 -30.32 47.45 27.24
C TRP A 290 -29.91 48.87 26.84
N TRP A 291 -28.90 49.01 25.96
CA TRP A 291 -28.39 50.31 25.53
C TRP A 291 -29.45 51.14 24.82
N GLY A 292 -30.25 50.52 23.94
CA GLY A 292 -31.39 51.15 23.28
C GLY A 292 -32.44 51.64 24.28
N SER A 293 -32.82 50.80 25.24
CA SER A 293 -33.80 51.17 26.28
C SER A 293 -33.34 52.33 27.16
N HIS A 294 -32.04 52.39 27.48
CA HIS A 294 -31.45 53.43 28.34
C HIS A 294 -31.39 54.80 27.65
N LEU A 295 -31.00 54.83 26.38
CA LEU A 295 -30.96 56.05 25.57
C LEU A 295 -32.37 56.63 25.31
N LEU A 296 -33.37 55.77 25.12
CA LEU A 296 -34.76 56.19 24.93
C LEU A 296 -35.40 56.71 26.22
N ARG A 297 -35.07 56.13 27.39
CA ARG A 297 -35.52 56.64 28.70
C ARG A 297 -34.94 58.02 29.01
N ARG A 298 -33.68 58.28 28.64
CA ARG A 298 -33.07 59.62 28.74
C ARG A 298 -33.74 60.66 27.83
N ARG A 299 -34.31 60.26 26.70
CA ARG A 299 -35.07 61.15 25.81
C ARG A 299 -36.50 61.45 26.31
N ARG A 300 -37.16 60.53 27.02
CA ARG A 300 -38.50 60.78 27.60
C ARG A 300 -38.47 61.73 28.81
N ALA A 301 -37.40 61.73 29.60
CA ALA A 301 -37.22 62.70 30.69
C ALA A 301 -37.12 64.16 30.19
N ARG A 302 -36.63 64.38 28.96
CA ARG A 302 -36.58 65.73 28.35
C ARG A 302 -37.91 66.20 27.75
N ARG A 303 -38.87 65.30 27.50
CA ARG A 303 -40.23 65.69 27.05
C ARG A 303 -41.17 66.00 28.20
N ALA A 304 -40.94 65.45 29.39
CA ALA A 304 -41.68 65.83 30.61
C ALA A 304 -41.29 67.24 31.10
N ALA A 305 -40.03 67.65 30.94
CA ALA A 305 -39.57 69.00 31.29
C ALA A 305 -40.07 70.11 30.33
N ALA A 306 -40.54 69.76 29.12
CA ALA A 306 -41.09 70.71 28.16
C ALA A 306 -42.61 70.95 28.33
N GLY A 307 -43.29 70.17 29.19
CA GLY A 307 -44.72 70.31 29.46
C GLY A 307 -45.08 71.19 30.67
N LEU A 308 -44.08 71.65 31.43
CA LEU A 308 -44.25 72.44 32.66
C LEU A 308 -43.87 73.93 32.50
N ALA A 309 -43.50 74.37 31.29
CA ALA A 309 -43.02 75.73 31.02
C ALA A 309 -44.03 76.62 30.27
N ILE A 310 -45.32 76.23 30.21
CA ILE A 310 -46.37 76.99 29.50
C ILE A 310 -47.34 77.71 30.46
N ASP A 311 -47.20 77.53 31.78
CA ASP A 311 -48.15 78.04 32.78
C ASP A 311 -47.49 79.01 33.77
N ASP A 312 -46.81 80.05 33.26
CA ASP A 312 -46.40 81.20 34.05
C ASP A 312 -46.17 82.39 33.12
N GLY A 313 -47.20 83.22 32.93
CA GLY A 313 -47.06 84.41 32.09
C GLY A 313 -48.33 85.19 31.77
N ILE A 314 -49.12 85.60 32.77
CA ILE A 314 -49.94 86.82 32.67
C ILE A 314 -49.93 87.51 34.04
N VAL A 315 -49.18 88.62 34.14
CA VAL A 315 -49.30 89.62 35.22
C VAL A 315 -49.77 90.91 34.56
N GLU A 316 -50.93 91.40 35.00
CA GLU A 316 -51.42 92.75 34.71
C GLU A 316 -50.74 93.76 35.65
N GLU A 317 -50.28 94.88 35.10
CA GLU A 317 -50.26 96.16 35.80
C GLU A 317 -50.65 97.27 34.82
N PRO A 318 -51.35 98.33 35.29
CA PRO A 318 -50.59 99.57 35.40
C PRO A 318 -51.00 100.50 36.56
N PHE A 319 -50.04 101.35 36.95
CA PHE A 319 -50.14 102.81 37.10
C PHE A 319 -49.65 103.31 38.47
N VAL A 320 -48.58 104.13 38.50
CA VAL A 320 -48.53 105.50 39.07
C VAL A 320 -47.29 106.25 38.51
N LEU A 321 -47.50 107.54 38.22
CA LEU A 321 -46.55 108.58 37.81
C LEU A 321 -45.40 108.84 38.81
N SER A 322 -44.23 109.21 38.30
CA SER A 322 -43.15 109.84 39.06
C SER A 322 -43.00 111.30 38.62
N PRO A 323 -42.94 112.27 39.55
CA PRO A 323 -42.57 113.65 39.24
C PRO A 323 -41.16 114.00 39.73
N ASP A 324 -40.61 115.01 39.06
CA ASP A 324 -39.51 115.90 39.47
C ASP A 324 -38.11 115.28 39.58
N ALA A 325 -37.10 115.72 38.83
CA ALA A 325 -36.57 117.07 38.54
C ALA A 325 -35.21 117.22 39.22
N ALA A 326 -34.44 118.16 38.68
CA ALA A 326 -33.10 118.60 39.08
C ALA A 326 -31.99 117.66 38.57
N GLU A 327 -31.30 118.05 37.50
CA GLU A 327 -30.13 118.97 37.53
C GLU A 327 -28.91 118.29 38.17
N VAL A 328 -27.64 118.49 37.82
CA VAL A 328 -26.87 119.21 36.78
C VAL A 328 -25.42 118.78 37.08
N GLY A 329 -24.53 118.79 36.07
CA GLY A 329 -23.07 118.88 36.29
C GLY A 329 -22.36 117.53 36.40
N ALA A 330 -21.61 117.10 35.37
CA ALA A 330 -20.19 117.44 35.18
C ALA A 330 -19.29 116.85 36.29
N GLY A 331 -18.24 116.09 36.05
CA GLY A 331 -17.60 115.63 34.83
C GLY A 331 -16.42 114.73 35.22
N ASN A 332 -16.02 113.92 34.25
CA ASN A 332 -14.74 113.21 34.04
C ASN A 332 -13.61 113.17 35.10
N LEU A 333 -13.12 111.92 35.27
CA LEU A 333 -11.71 111.45 35.32
C LEU A 333 -10.92 111.57 36.65
N PRO A 334 -9.82 110.81 36.86
CA PRO A 334 -9.78 109.38 37.20
C PRO A 334 -8.75 109.06 38.34
N ASP A 335 -8.54 107.75 38.57
CA ASP A 335 -7.38 107.09 39.20
C ASP A 335 -7.04 107.37 40.68
N SER A 336 -7.14 106.31 41.48
CA SER A 336 -6.01 105.65 42.19
C SER A 336 -6.49 104.36 42.85
#